data_AF-A0A7C0XIW9-F1
#
_entry.id   AF-A0A7C0XIW9-F1
#
_cell.length_a   1.000
_cell.length_b   1.000
_cell.length_c   1.000
_cell.angle_alpha   90.00
_cell.angle_beta   90.00
_cell.angle_gamma   90.00
#
_symmetry.space_group_name_H-M   'P 1'
#
loop_
_entity.id
_entity.type
_entity.pdbx_description
1 polymer ?
#
loop_
_entity_poly.entity_id
_entity_poly.type
_entity_poly.pdbx_seq_one_letter_code
_entity_poly.pdbx_strand_id
1 'polypeptide(L)' 'GMGIERAVAWICGLKHIRETIPFPRTIYRLEP' A
#
# COMPACT_ATOMS: atom_id res chain seq x y z
N GLY A 1 2.89 13.40 -10.07
CA GLY A 1 3.88 12.33 -9.84
C GLY A 1 3.17 11.05 -9.47
N MET A 2 3.67 9.89 -9.88
CA MET A 2 3.08 8.58 -9.54
C MET A 2 3.64 8.09 -8.20
N GLY A 3 2.77 7.63 -7.29
CA GLY A 3 3.20 7.06 -6.01
C GLY A 3 3.84 5.68 -6.18
N ILE A 4 4.95 5.43 -5.47
CA ILE A 4 5.73 4.19 -5.55
C ILE A 4 4.86 2.98 -5.20
N GLU A 5 4.03 3.11 -4.16
CA GLU A 5 3.16 2.06 -3.66
C GLU A 5 2.12 1.64 -4.71
N ARG A 6 1.71 2.58 -5.59
CA ARG A 6 0.83 2.30 -6.73
C ARG A 6 1.56 1.60 -7.88
N ALA A 7 2.82 1.96 -8.12
CA ALA A 7 3.64 1.27 -9.11
C ALA A 7 3.90 -0.18 -8.69
N VAL A 8 4.24 -0.40 -7.42
CA VAL A 8 4.43 -1.75 -6.86
C VAL A 8 3.13 -2.55 -6.91
N ALA A 9 1.98 -1.95 -6.53
CA ALA A 9 0.70 -2.65 -6.59
C ALA A 9 0.33 -3.04 -8.03
N TRP A 10 0.65 -2.21 -9.03
CA TRP A 10 0.42 -2.50 -10.44
C TRP A 10 1.35 -3.60 -10.97
N ILE A 11 2.66 -3.52 -10.69
CA ILE A 11 3.66 -4.53 -11.11
C ILE A 11 3.36 -5.88 -10.48
N CYS A 12 3.01 -5.90 -9.20
CA CYS A 12 2.76 -7.13 -8.44
C CYS A 12 1.31 -7.63 -8.55
N GLY A 13 0.42 -6.93 -9.26
CA GLY A 13 -0.99 -7.31 -9.41
C GLY A 13 -1.80 -7.35 -8.10
N LEU A 14 -1.44 -6.52 -7.12
CA LEU A 14 -2.05 -6.52 -5.79
C LEU A 14 -3.43 -5.84 -5.83
N LYS A 15 -4.38 -6.36 -5.06
CA LYS A 15 -5.74 -5.81 -5.01
C LYS A 15 -5.78 -4.49 -4.26
N HIS A 16 -4.94 -4.33 -3.25
CA HIS A 16 -4.90 -3.13 -2.43
C HIS A 16 -3.46 -2.64 -2.22
N ILE A 17 -3.29 -1.31 -2.30
CA ILE A 17 -1.99 -0.65 -2.07
C ILE A 17 -1.47 -0.89 -0.64
N ARG A 18 -2.35 -1.15 0.33
CA ARG A 18 -1.93 -1.48 1.71
C ARG A 18 -1.18 -2.82 1.82
N GLU A 19 -1.26 -3.68 0.80
CA GLU A 19 -0.46 -4.91 0.73
C GLU A 19 1.00 -4.63 0.33
N THR A 20 1.29 -3.45 -0.23
CA THR A 20 2.66 -3.03 -0.55
C THR A 20 3.37 -2.34 0.61
N ILE A 21 2.66 -2.07 1.71
CA ILE A 21 3.16 -1.30 2.85
C ILE A 21 3.18 -2.21 4.09
N PRO A 22 4.34 -2.43 4.75
CA PRO A 22 4.45 -3.32 5.91
C PRO A 22 3.58 -2.89 7.10
N PHE A 23 3.50 -1.58 7.36
CA PHE A 23 2.73 -0.98 8.45
C PHE A 23 1.76 0.06 7.88
N PRO A 24 0.65 -0.38 7.26
CA PRO A 24 -0.26 0.52 6.57
C PRO A 24 -1.06 1.33 7.59
N ARG A 25 -0.89 2.66 7.57
CA ARG A 25 -1.74 3.58 8.33
C ARG A 25 -3.11 3.59 7.67
N THR A 26 -4.15 3.24 8.42
CA THR A 26 -5.54 3.33 7.97
C THR A 26 -6.35 4.07 9.03
N ILE A 27 -7.53 4.59 8.68
CA ILE A 27 -8.38 5.33 9.62
C ILE A 27 -8.66 4.53 10.92
N TYR A 28 -8.60 3.19 10.85
CA TYR A 28 -8.85 2.27 11.97
C TYR A 28 -7.59 1.55 12.48
N ARG A 29 -6.41 1.81 11.90
CA ARG A 29 -5.14 1.17 12.31
C ARG A 29 -4.01 2.19 12.25
N LEU A 30 -3.57 2.62 13.43
CA LEU A 30 -2.43 3.52 13.62
C LEU A 30 -1.22 2.83 14.25
N GLU A 31 -1.40 1.62 14.77
CA GLU A 31 -0.37 0.81 15.43
C GLU A 31 0.27 -0.16 14.42
N PRO A 32 1.59 -0.41 14.55
CA PRO A 32 2.32 -1.33 13.67
C PRO A 32 1.78 -2.76 13.79
#